data_AF-A0A0F0EXE6-F1
#
_entry.id   AF-A0A0F0EXE6-F1
#
_cell.length_a   1.000
_cell.length_b   1.000
_cell.length_c   1.000
_cell.angle_alpha   90.00
_cell.angle_beta   90.00
_cell.angle_gamma   90.00
#
_symmetry.space_group_name_H-M   'P 1'
#
loop_
_entity.id
_entity.type
_entity.pdbx_description
1 polymer ?
#
loop_
_entity_poly.entity_id
_entity_poly.type
_entity_poly.pdbx_seq_one_letter_code
_entity_poly.pdbx_strand_id
1 'polypeptide(L)'
;MVTGTVALGALAGKAPAPGDAVFIFARAVQGPRMPLAVLKRQVRDLPVTFTLDDTLALSPANRLSGHSEVMLEARISPSGTAMSHAGDLFGQVGPVALGSSDVRIVIDKTAP
;
A
#
# COMPACT_ATOMS: atom_id res chain seq x y z
N MET A 1 6.00 13.39 2.48
CA MET A 1 5.61 12.12 3.15
C MET A 1 4.10 12.01 3.19
N VAL A 2 3.56 10.82 3.41
CA VAL A 2 2.13 10.57 3.67
C VAL A 2 2.03 9.58 4.84
N THR A 3 1.12 9.83 5.78
CA THR A 3 0.90 8.96 6.94
C THR A 3 -0.55 8.52 7.04
N GLY A 4 -0.78 7.40 7.71
CA GLY A 4 -2.13 6.86 7.82
C GLY A 4 -2.21 5.50 8.49
N THR A 5 -3.35 4.83 8.35
CA THR A 5 -3.62 3.52 8.90
C THR A 5 -4.10 2.56 7.80
N VAL A 6 -3.57 1.35 7.81
CA VAL A 6 -4.09 0.24 7.01
C VAL A 6 -4.86 -0.70 7.92
N ALA A 7 -6.06 -1.12 7.49
CA ALA A 7 -6.90 -2.07 8.20
C ALA A 7 -7.49 -3.13 7.26
N LEU A 8 -7.82 -4.29 7.81
CA LEU A 8 -8.63 -5.29 7.12
C LEU A 8 -10.11 -4.89 7.12
N GLY A 9 -10.74 -5.00 5.95
CA GLY A 9 -12.18 -4.85 5.78
C GLY A 9 -12.92 -6.19 5.69
N ALA A 10 -14.14 -6.16 5.19
CA ALA A 10 -14.92 -7.37 4.90
C ALA A 10 -14.41 -8.04 3.61
N LEU A 11 -13.96 -9.28 3.70
CA LEU A 11 -13.23 -9.98 2.63
C LEU A 11 -14.01 -11.13 1.97
N ALA A 12 -15.35 -11.10 2.05
CA ALA A 12 -16.23 -12.12 1.45
C ALA A 12 -15.80 -13.59 1.75
N GLY A 13 -15.38 -13.87 2.99
CA GLY A 13 -14.96 -15.21 3.43
C GLY A 13 -13.49 -15.55 3.22
N LYS A 14 -12.67 -14.66 2.64
CA LYS A 14 -11.21 -14.84 2.60
C LYS A 14 -10.59 -14.34 3.90
N ALA A 15 -9.83 -15.21 4.56
CA ALA A 15 -9.06 -14.88 5.75
C ALA A 15 -7.56 -15.02 5.43
N PRO A 16 -6.80 -13.91 5.39
CA PRO A 16 -5.35 -13.99 5.21
C PRO A 16 -4.68 -14.57 6.46
N ALA A 17 -3.54 -15.24 6.27
CA ALA A 17 -2.80 -15.79 7.39
C ALA A 17 -2.06 -14.67 8.15
N PRO A 18 -1.91 -14.74 9.48
CA PRO A 18 -1.19 -13.71 10.25
C PRO A 18 0.27 -13.49 9.82
N GLY A 19 0.88 -14.49 9.16
CA GLY A 19 2.23 -14.41 8.61
C GLY A 19 2.33 -13.79 7.21
N ASP A 20 1.21 -13.59 6.51
CA ASP A 20 1.21 -13.06 5.15
C ASP A 20 1.77 -11.63 5.14
N ALA A 21 2.51 -11.32 4.07
CA ALA A 21 3.10 -10.01 3.91
C ALA A 21 2.05 -8.98 3.49
N VAL A 22 2.05 -7.82 4.14
CA VAL A 22 1.29 -6.64 3.75
C VAL A 22 2.26 -5.67 3.11
N PHE A 23 2.07 -5.34 1.84
CA PHE A 23 2.83 -4.33 1.13
C PHE A 23 1.98 -3.06 0.99
N ILE A 24 2.54 -1.93 1.40
CA ILE A 24 1.91 -0.62 1.32
C ILE A 24 2.72 0.20 0.31
N PHE A 25 2.05 0.61 -0.76
CA PHE A 25 2.64 1.26 -1.92
C PHE A 25 2.16 2.71 -2.00
N ALA A 26 3.05 3.59 -2.43
CA ALA A 26 2.67 4.85 -3.06
C ALA A 26 3.03 4.78 -4.55
N ARG A 27 2.08 5.09 -5.41
CA ARG A 27 2.25 5.17 -6.87
C ARG A 27 1.97 6.60 -7.32
N ALA A 28 2.65 7.04 -8.38
CA ALA A 28 2.29 8.27 -9.05
C ALA A 28 0.85 8.16 -9.61
N VAL A 29 0.08 9.24 -9.56
CA VAL A 29 -1.28 9.27 -10.13
C VAL A 29 -1.22 9.08 -11.65
N GLN A 30 -0.17 9.60 -12.27
CA GLN A 30 0.13 9.44 -13.68
C GLN A 30 1.57 8.97 -13.86
N GLY A 31 1.82 8.17 -14.90
CA GLY A 31 3.15 7.68 -15.23
C GLY A 31 3.32 6.17 -15.03
N PRO A 32 4.57 5.70 -14.85
CA PRO A 32 4.88 4.27 -14.85
C PRO A 32 4.15 3.52 -13.74
N ARG A 33 3.82 2.25 -14.01
CA ARG A 33 3.13 1.37 -13.04
C ARG A 33 3.97 1.04 -11.79
N MET A 34 5.27 1.35 -11.81
CA MET A 34 6.18 1.08 -10.70
C MET A 34 5.90 2.01 -9.51
N PRO A 35 5.85 1.49 -8.27
CA PRO A 35 5.64 2.32 -7.09
C PRO A 35 6.83 3.24 -6.82
N LEU A 36 6.54 4.42 -6.28
CA LEU A 36 7.51 5.40 -5.81
C LEU A 36 8.16 4.95 -4.51
N ALA A 37 7.35 4.47 -3.57
CA ALA A 37 7.78 3.99 -2.27
C ALA A 37 7.03 2.72 -1.85
N VAL A 38 7.70 1.86 -1.08
CA VAL A 38 7.13 0.59 -0.60
C VAL A 38 7.49 0.37 0.86
N LEU A 39 6.49 0.05 1.68
CA LEU A 39 6.64 -0.43 3.05
C LEU A 39 6.12 -1.87 3.16
N LYS A 40 6.87 -2.74 3.84
CA LYS A 40 6.46 -4.11 4.14
C LYS A 40 6.10 -4.27 5.62
N ARG A 41 4.95 -4.90 5.88
CA ARG A 41 4.39 -5.30 7.19
C ARG A 41 3.85 -6.72 7.12
N GLN A 42 3.25 -7.20 8.21
CA GLN A 42 2.56 -8.48 8.25
C GLN A 42 1.07 -8.29 8.60
N VAL A 43 0.26 -9.27 8.23
CA VAL A 43 -1.18 -9.25 8.52
C VAL A 43 -1.47 -9.21 10.02
N ARG A 44 -0.64 -9.88 10.84
CA ARG A 44 -0.74 -9.82 12.31
C ARG A 44 -0.57 -8.40 12.89
N ASP A 45 0.02 -7.48 12.14
CA ASP A 45 0.24 -6.10 12.57
C ASP A 45 -0.99 -5.21 12.34
N LEU A 46 -2.01 -5.71 11.61
CA LEU A 46 -3.19 -4.92 11.25
C LEU A 46 -4.18 -4.80 12.42
N PRO A 47 -4.76 -3.61 12.67
CA PRO A 47 -4.52 -2.35 11.95
C PRO A 47 -3.15 -1.73 12.27
N VAL A 48 -2.44 -1.29 11.22
CA VAL A 48 -1.08 -0.76 11.35
C VAL A 48 -1.00 0.69 10.88
N THR A 49 -0.26 1.51 11.61
CA THR A 49 0.11 2.87 11.17
C THR A 49 1.27 2.80 10.18
N PHE A 50 1.21 3.59 9.12
CA PHE A 50 2.27 3.67 8.12
C PHE A 50 2.74 5.12 7.92
N THR A 51 4.00 5.23 7.51
CA THR A 51 4.61 6.45 6.99
C THR A 51 5.30 6.08 5.69
N LEU A 52 4.94 6.77 4.60
CA LEU A 52 5.65 6.70 3.33
C LEU A 52 6.37 8.02 3.10
N ASP A 53 7.69 7.94 2.95
CA ASP A 53 8.57 9.07 2.66
C ASP A 53 9.67 8.66 1.67
N ASP A 54 10.60 9.58 1.40
CA ASP A 54 11.67 9.35 0.44
C ASP A 54 12.70 8.30 0.88
N THR A 55 12.77 7.94 2.16
CA THR A 55 13.66 6.88 2.65
C THR A 55 13.21 5.49 2.19
N LEU A 56 11.93 5.37 1.84
CA LEU A 56 11.31 4.16 1.30
C LEU A 56 11.23 4.18 -0.23
N ALA A 57 11.85 5.17 -0.89
CA ALA A 57 11.82 5.29 -2.33
C ALA A 57 12.60 4.16 -3.01
N LEU A 58 12.03 3.58 -4.07
CA LEU A 58 12.69 2.52 -4.84
C LEU A 58 13.79 3.04 -5.77
N SER A 59 13.73 4.32 -6.14
CA SER A 59 14.73 4.97 -7.00
C SER A 59 15.01 6.38 -6.52
N PRO A 60 16.30 6.78 -6.43
CA PRO A 60 16.65 8.14 -6.05
C PRO A 60 16.21 9.18 -7.09
N ALA A 61 15.98 8.77 -8.35
CA ALA A 61 15.55 9.66 -9.43
C ALA A 61 14.02 9.88 -9.47
N ASN A 62 13.24 9.05 -8.79
CA ASN A 62 11.77 9.16 -8.79
C ASN A 62 11.22 8.94 -7.37
N ARG A 63 11.37 9.98 -6.55
CA ARG A 63 11.01 9.97 -5.13
C ARG A 63 9.58 10.40 -4.91
N LEU A 64 9.03 10.05 -3.74
CA LEU A 64 7.68 10.42 -3.35
C LEU A 64 7.48 11.95 -3.30
N SER A 65 8.47 12.68 -2.77
CA SER A 65 8.44 14.15 -2.66
C SER A 65 8.41 14.90 -3.99
N GLY A 66 8.74 14.23 -5.10
CA GLY A 66 8.68 14.84 -6.44
C GLY A 66 7.27 14.92 -7.04
N HIS A 67 6.26 14.36 -6.37
CA HIS A 67 4.87 14.32 -6.84
C HIS A 67 3.98 15.17 -5.94
N SER A 68 2.96 15.82 -6.53
CA SER A 68 1.95 16.56 -5.75
C SER A 68 0.95 15.63 -5.09
N GLU A 69 0.60 14.54 -5.77
CA GLU A 69 -0.39 13.56 -5.35
C GLU A 69 0.05 12.15 -5.69
N VAL A 70 -0.44 11.18 -4.92
CA VAL A 70 -0.16 9.75 -5.11
C VAL A 70 -1.41 8.90 -4.93
N MET A 71 -1.41 7.74 -5.59
CA MET A 71 -2.33 6.66 -5.26
C MET A 71 -1.66 5.76 -4.21
N LEU A 72 -2.37 5.50 -3.11
CA LEU A 72 -1.91 4.58 -2.08
C LEU A 72 -2.61 3.24 -2.24
N GLU A 73 -1.86 2.15 -2.16
CA GLU A 73 -2.40 0.79 -2.26
C GLU A 73 -1.81 -0.06 -1.13
N ALA A 74 -2.64 -0.82 -0.44
CA ALA A 74 -2.19 -1.86 0.48
C ALA A 74 -2.58 -3.23 -0.09
N ARG A 75 -1.65 -4.18 -0.10
CA ARG A 75 -1.87 -5.53 -0.63
C ARG A 75 -1.36 -6.59 0.32
N ILE A 76 -2.13 -7.66 0.48
CA ILE A 76 -1.70 -8.89 1.13
C ILE A 76 -1.20 -9.85 0.08
N SER A 77 0.04 -10.31 0.25
CA SER A 77 0.69 -11.25 -0.66
C SER A 77 1.14 -12.48 0.13
N PRO A 78 0.40 -13.61 0.00
CA PRO A 78 0.81 -14.88 0.58
C PRO A 78 2.14 -15.39 0.01
N SER A 79 2.46 -15.03 -1.23
CA SER A 79 3.74 -15.38 -1.88
C SER A 79 4.94 -14.64 -1.27
N GLY A 80 4.71 -13.60 -0.47
CA GLY A 80 5.77 -12.77 0.11
C GLY A 80 6.43 -11.82 -0.88
N THR A 81 5.92 -11.72 -2.11
CA THR A 81 6.43 -10.81 -3.16
C THR A 81 5.55 -9.57 -3.31
N ALA A 82 6.14 -8.44 -3.72
CA ALA A 82 5.41 -7.20 -3.95
C ALA A 82 4.61 -7.18 -5.27
N MET A 83 4.81 -8.19 -6.13
CA MET A 83 4.10 -8.31 -7.40
C MET A 83 2.65 -8.75 -7.18
N SER A 84 1.77 -8.34 -8.10
CA SER A 84 0.34 -8.66 -8.00
C SER A 84 0.12 -10.06 -8.53
N HIS A 85 -0.60 -10.86 -7.76
CA HIS A 85 -1.08 -12.16 -8.19
C HIS A 85 -2.61 -12.21 -8.15
N ALA A 86 -3.19 -13.03 -9.01
CA ALA A 86 -4.62 -13.26 -9.01
C ALA A 86 -5.03 -13.82 -7.64
N GLY A 87 -6.10 -13.25 -7.07
CA GLY A 87 -6.60 -13.64 -5.77
C GLY A 87 -5.99 -12.90 -4.57
N ASP A 88 -4.94 -12.11 -4.76
CA ASP A 88 -4.36 -11.24 -3.71
C ASP A 88 -5.42 -10.29 -3.16
N LEU A 89 -5.39 -10.05 -1.85
CA LEU A 89 -6.28 -9.08 -1.23
C LEU A 89 -5.65 -7.69 -1.31
N PHE A 90 -6.42 -6.68 -1.66
CA PHE A 90 -5.91 -5.31 -1.73
C PHE A 90 -6.94 -4.26 -1.33
N GLY A 91 -6.44 -3.07 -1.04
CA GLY A 91 -7.18 -1.86 -0.78
C GLY A 91 -6.46 -0.70 -1.43
N GLN A 92 -7.18 0.32 -1.89
CA GLN A 92 -6.57 1.47 -2.54
C GLN A 92 -7.35 2.74 -2.21
N VAL A 93 -6.62 3.84 -2.03
CA VAL A 93 -7.19 5.18 -1.83
C VAL A 93 -6.38 6.19 -2.64
N GLY A 94 -7.06 7.20 -3.15
CA GLY A 94 -6.45 8.35 -3.79
C GLY A 94 -7.24 8.89 -4.98
N PRO A 95 -6.74 9.96 -5.62
CA PRO A 95 -5.45 10.61 -5.34
C PRO A 95 -5.35 11.23 -3.94
N VAL A 96 -4.18 11.18 -3.33
CA VAL A 96 -3.87 11.72 -1.99
C VAL A 96 -2.74 12.72 -2.11
N ALA A 97 -2.94 13.94 -1.59
CA ALA A 97 -1.92 14.97 -1.59
C ALA A 97 -0.72 14.58 -0.72
N LEU A 98 0.49 14.88 -1.20
CA LEU A 98 1.70 14.78 -0.37
C LEU A 98 1.57 15.68 0.86
N GLY A 99 1.98 15.16 2.02
CA GLY A 99 1.81 15.83 3.32
C GLY A 99 0.54 15.43 4.05
N SER A 100 -0.38 14.69 3.42
CA SER A 100 -1.59 14.19 4.09
C SER A 100 -1.25 13.27 5.26
N SER A 101 -2.00 13.44 6.36
CA SER A 101 -2.01 12.54 7.51
C SER A 101 -3.35 11.81 7.60
N ASP A 102 -3.41 10.80 8.49
CA ASP A 102 -4.65 10.10 8.85
C ASP A 102 -5.35 9.39 7.68
N VAL A 103 -4.57 9.07 6.63
CA VAL A 103 -5.11 8.41 5.44
C VAL A 103 -5.50 6.98 5.79
N ARG A 104 -6.76 6.60 5.51
CA ARG A 104 -7.24 5.25 5.79
C ARG A 104 -7.25 4.39 4.53
N ILE A 105 -6.51 3.29 4.56
CA ILE A 105 -6.58 2.24 3.54
C ILE A 105 -7.28 1.03 4.14
N VAL A 106 -8.37 0.59 3.50
CA VAL A 106 -9.10 -0.62 3.89
C VAL A 106 -8.84 -1.69 2.85
N ILE A 107 -8.31 -2.83 3.27
CA ILE A 107 -8.11 -4.00 2.40
C ILE A 107 -9.43 -4.77 2.36
N ASP A 108 -10.18 -4.60 1.28
CA ASP A 108 -11.54 -5.15 1.09
C ASP A 108 -11.80 -5.72 -0.32
N LYS A 109 -10.82 -5.63 -1.23
CA LYS A 109 -10.93 -6.11 -2.61
C LYS A 109 -10.05 -7.33 -2.84
N THR A 110 -10.38 -8.07 -3.90
CA THR A 110 -9.59 -9.20 -4.41
C THR A 110 -9.11 -8.86 -5.82
N ALA A 111 -7.83 -9.07 -6.10
CA ALA A 111 -7.27 -8.92 -7.43
C ALA A 111 -7.83 -10.00 -8.37
N PRO A 112 -8.22 -9.64 -9.60
CA PRO A 112 -8.77 -10.57 -10.58
C PRO A 112 -7.73 -11.59 -11.06
#